data_AF-A0A7J0DIG2-F1
#
_entry.id   AF-A0A7J0DIG2-F1
#
_cell.length_a   1.000
_cell.length_b   1.000
_cell.length_c   1.000
_cell.angle_alpha   90.00
_cell.angle_beta   90.00
_cell.angle_gamma   90.00
#
_symmetry.space_group_name_H-M   'P 1'
#
loop_
_entity.id
_entity.type
_entity.pdbx_description
1 polymer ?
#
loop_
_entity_poly.entity_id
_entity_poly.type
_entity_poly.pdbx_seq_one_letter_code
_entity_poly.pdbx_strand_id
1 'polypeptide(L)'
;MGSVSLKIGDGTARFRRATLWSSAVNLLMLFSVITTNLFALYAFTYSSPKPHLLHDSHKNISLISEQVSLILREIDSSQKRLAQMEKDILGFESIDLSRPNIAHELKIFLQNHPLPLGKDSRSGITEMVASVGHSCEKSVDLLSEYMSYKVNGPCPDDWSLAQKLILRGCEPLPRRRCFAKAIPKVGLYSFPISLWKNVSDKVLSWSGLGCKNLECLNGKKLNKDCVGCFDLANGYENQRYVKARRKNDFLIDDVLALGSGGIRIGFDLGGGSGTFAAIMAERNVTVVTVTLNMDAPFSDFIATRGLFPLYLSLDHRFPFYDNVFDLVRASSGLDVGGRPEKLEFLMFDIDRILRASGLFWLDNYYCVSDEKKRVLTRLIERFGYKKLKWVVGEKVNGSGKSEVYLSAVLQKPVRVR
;
A
#
# COMPACT_ATOMS: atom_id res chain seq x y z
N MET A 1 -32.28 -4.50 12.73
CA MET A 1 -31.72 -5.60 11.91
C MET A 1 -32.17 -6.91 12.53
N GLY A 2 -33.03 -7.67 11.85
CA GLY A 2 -33.39 -9.04 12.26
C GLY A 2 -32.53 -10.05 11.50
N SER A 3 -31.81 -10.90 12.23
CA SER A 3 -31.07 -12.02 11.65
C SER A 3 -32.02 -13.21 11.45
N VAL A 4 -32.01 -13.80 10.26
CA VAL A 4 -32.69 -15.09 10.03
C VAL A 4 -31.61 -16.17 10.12
N SER A 5 -31.70 -16.99 11.17
CA SER A 5 -30.92 -18.22 11.33
C SER A 5 -31.62 -19.33 10.54
N LEU A 6 -30.95 -19.88 9.53
CA LEU A 6 -31.41 -21.09 8.84
C LEU A 6 -30.87 -22.31 9.60
N LYS A 7 -31.73 -22.96 10.38
CA LYS A 7 -31.52 -24.34 10.83
C LYS A 7 -31.72 -25.27 9.63
N ILE A 8 -30.66 -25.94 9.21
CA ILE A 8 -30.74 -27.04 8.25
C ILE A 8 -31.26 -28.25 9.02
N GLY A 9 -32.51 -28.64 8.74
CA GLY A 9 -33.09 -29.89 9.24
C GLY A 9 -32.73 -31.05 8.30
N ASP A 10 -32.19 -32.13 8.87
CA ASP A 10 -32.00 -33.41 8.20
C ASP A 10 -33.34 -33.97 7.73
N GLY A 11 -33.56 -33.96 6.42
CA GLY A 11 -34.77 -34.46 5.81
C GLY A 11 -34.58 -34.70 4.32
N THR A 12 -34.44 -35.97 3.95
CA THR A 12 -34.37 -36.45 2.56
C THR A 12 -35.47 -35.85 1.68
N ALA A 13 -35.09 -35.05 0.69
CA ALA A 13 -36.00 -34.43 -0.27
C ALA A 13 -36.62 -35.50 -1.20
N ARG A 14 -37.86 -35.90 -0.92
CA ARG A 14 -38.70 -36.61 -1.90
C ARG A 14 -39.32 -35.59 -2.85
N PHE A 15 -38.93 -35.61 -4.12
CA PHE A 15 -39.55 -34.80 -5.16
C PHE A 15 -40.97 -35.31 -5.46
N ARG A 16 -41.98 -34.50 -5.12
CA ARG A 16 -43.37 -34.70 -5.56
C ARG A 16 -43.55 -34.15 -6.99
N ARG A 17 -44.33 -34.83 -7.83
CA ARG A 17 -44.70 -34.38 -9.18
C ARG A 17 -45.27 -32.97 -9.16
N ALA A 18 -44.73 -32.10 -10.03
CA ALA A 18 -45.17 -30.73 -10.19
C ALA A 18 -46.66 -30.68 -10.60
N THR A 19 -47.47 -30.07 -9.75
CA THR A 19 -48.85 -29.68 -10.08
C THR A 19 -48.82 -28.49 -11.04
N LEU A 20 -49.82 -28.38 -11.93
CA LEU A 20 -49.98 -27.33 -12.95
C LEU A 20 -49.75 -25.89 -12.44
N TRP A 21 -49.98 -25.62 -11.16
CA TRP A 21 -49.72 -24.32 -10.52
C TRP A 21 -48.22 -23.95 -10.42
N SER A 22 -47.32 -24.92 -10.42
CA SER A 22 -45.86 -24.68 -10.40
C SER A 22 -45.35 -24.18 -11.75
N SER A 23 -45.94 -24.60 -12.88
CA SER A 23 -45.49 -24.13 -14.20
C SER A 23 -45.93 -22.69 -14.47
N ALA A 24 -47.11 -22.28 -14.00
CA ALA A 24 -47.59 -20.92 -14.13
C ALA A 24 -46.72 -19.92 -13.36
N VAL A 25 -46.32 -20.26 -12.13
CA VAL A 25 -45.39 -19.42 -11.34
C VAL A 25 -44.01 -19.34 -12.01
N ASN A 26 -43.50 -20.45 -12.54
CA ASN A 26 -42.24 -20.45 -13.27
C ASN A 26 -42.31 -19.61 -14.56
N LEU A 27 -43.43 -19.64 -15.28
CA LEU A 27 -43.69 -18.78 -16.45
C LEU A 27 -43.77 -17.30 -16.08
N LEU A 28 -44.42 -16.97 -14.95
CA LEU A 28 -44.49 -15.60 -14.43
C LEU A 28 -43.11 -15.07 -14.03
N MET A 29 -42.30 -15.90 -13.36
CA MET A 29 -40.92 -15.57 -12.99
C MET A 29 -40.05 -15.38 -14.24
N LEU A 30 -40.17 -16.26 -15.23
CA LEU A 30 -39.44 -16.15 -16.49
C LEU A 30 -39.87 -14.88 -17.27
N PHE A 31 -41.17 -14.61 -17.34
CA PHE A 31 -41.69 -13.40 -17.96
C PHE A 31 -41.19 -12.15 -17.24
N SER A 32 -41.19 -12.14 -15.91
CA SER A 32 -40.64 -11.04 -15.12
C SER A 32 -39.16 -10.80 -15.44
N VAL A 33 -38.34 -11.85 -15.49
CA VAL A 33 -36.90 -11.74 -15.81
C VAL A 33 -36.69 -11.27 -17.25
N ILE A 34 -37.48 -11.75 -18.21
CA ILE A 34 -37.37 -11.32 -19.60
C ILE A 34 -37.79 -9.84 -19.74
N THR A 35 -38.89 -9.43 -19.12
CA THR A 35 -39.36 -8.04 -19.18
C THR A 35 -38.39 -7.06 -18.52
N THR A 36 -37.79 -7.39 -17.38
CA THR A 36 -36.82 -6.51 -16.72
C THR A 36 -35.52 -6.40 -17.52
N ASN A 37 -35.07 -7.48 -18.16
CA ASN A 37 -33.92 -7.42 -19.06
C ASN A 37 -34.21 -6.66 -20.36
N LEU A 38 -35.42 -6.79 -20.93
CA LEU A 38 -35.84 -6.00 -22.09
C LEU A 38 -35.96 -4.51 -21.76
N PHE A 39 -36.50 -4.17 -20.58
CA PHE A 39 -36.59 -2.80 -20.12
C PHE A 39 -35.21 -2.19 -19.86
N ALA A 40 -34.30 -2.96 -19.25
CA ALA A 40 -32.91 -2.55 -19.10
C ALA A 40 -32.25 -2.34 -20.48
N LEU A 41 -32.40 -3.28 -21.41
CA LEU A 41 -31.88 -3.14 -22.77
C LEU A 41 -32.43 -1.89 -23.46
N TYR A 42 -33.74 -1.62 -23.37
CA TYR A 42 -34.35 -0.41 -23.91
C TYR A 42 -33.79 0.86 -23.26
N ALA A 43 -33.70 0.92 -21.94
CA ALA A 43 -33.14 2.07 -21.22
C ALA A 43 -31.67 2.33 -21.60
N PHE A 44 -30.87 1.28 -21.81
CA PHE A 44 -29.46 1.40 -22.17
C PHE A 44 -29.23 1.66 -23.67
N THR A 45 -30.14 1.23 -24.55
CA THR A 45 -30.02 1.42 -26.01
C THR A 45 -30.74 2.66 -26.54
N TYR A 46 -31.75 3.19 -25.83
CA TYR A 46 -32.46 4.41 -26.21
C TYR A 46 -31.70 5.70 -25.86
N SER A 47 -30.42 5.59 -25.49
CA SER A 47 -29.53 6.73 -25.35
C SER A 47 -28.91 7.10 -26.70
N SER A 48 -29.69 7.70 -27.59
CA SER A 48 -29.17 8.46 -28.73
C SER A 48 -30.12 9.63 -29.05
N PRO A 49 -29.70 10.89 -28.87
CA PRO A 49 -30.53 12.04 -29.23
C PRO A 49 -30.42 12.25 -30.74
N LYS A 50 -31.50 11.96 -31.49
CA LYS A 50 -31.68 12.55 -32.83
C LYS A 50 -32.52 13.82 -32.70
N PRO A 51 -32.14 14.92 -33.37
CA PRO A 51 -32.81 16.20 -33.25
C PRO A 51 -34.14 16.14 -34.00
N HIS A 52 -35.25 16.33 -33.31
CA HIS A 52 -36.52 16.56 -33.96
C HIS A 52 -36.54 17.98 -34.54
N LEU A 53 -36.62 18.05 -35.87
CA LEU A 53 -37.02 19.22 -36.63
C LEU A 53 -38.43 19.66 -36.17
N LEU A 54 -38.47 20.80 -35.47
CA LEU A 54 -39.67 21.60 -35.24
C LEU A 54 -39.59 22.81 -36.17
N HIS A 55 -40.33 22.75 -37.28
CA HIS A 55 -40.57 23.89 -38.14
C HIS A 55 -41.72 24.70 -37.53
N ASP A 56 -41.35 25.74 -36.78
CA ASP A 56 -42.04 27.01 -36.51
C ASP A 56 -41.73 27.51 -35.09
N SER A 57 -40.58 28.19 -34.94
CA SER A 57 -40.33 29.24 -33.95
C SER A 57 -38.83 29.64 -33.95
N HIS A 58 -38.33 30.16 -35.07
CA HIS A 58 -36.91 30.55 -35.19
C HIS A 58 -36.51 31.79 -34.38
N LYS A 59 -37.45 32.54 -33.79
CA LYS A 59 -37.13 33.73 -32.95
C LYS A 59 -37.13 33.45 -31.44
N ASN A 60 -37.97 32.55 -30.93
CA ASN A 60 -37.98 32.24 -29.49
C ASN A 60 -36.91 31.20 -29.11
N ILE A 61 -36.49 30.32 -30.03
CA ILE A 61 -35.44 29.33 -29.73
C ILE A 61 -34.06 30.00 -29.63
N SER A 62 -33.78 31.06 -30.42
CA SER A 62 -32.52 31.81 -30.28
C SER A 62 -32.45 32.55 -28.94
N LEU A 63 -33.56 33.16 -28.50
CA LEU A 63 -33.68 33.83 -27.21
C LEU A 63 -33.59 32.87 -26.02
N ILE A 64 -34.26 31.71 -26.10
CA ILE A 64 -34.16 30.66 -25.09
C ILE A 64 -32.74 30.07 -25.08
N SER A 65 -32.13 29.83 -26.24
CA SER A 65 -30.73 29.37 -26.34
C SER A 65 -29.75 30.38 -25.76
N GLU A 66 -29.99 31.68 -25.98
CA GLU A 66 -29.16 32.77 -25.47
C GLU A 66 -29.33 32.91 -23.95
N GLN A 67 -30.56 32.86 -23.43
CA GLN A 67 -30.83 32.85 -21.99
C GLN A 67 -30.28 31.60 -21.30
N VAL A 68 -30.39 30.42 -21.91
CA VAL A 68 -29.78 29.19 -21.40
C VAL A 68 -28.25 29.30 -21.40
N SER A 69 -27.65 29.92 -22.42
CA SER A 69 -26.20 30.16 -22.47
C SER A 69 -25.73 31.13 -21.39
N LEU A 70 -26.54 32.15 -21.07
CA LEU A 70 -26.28 33.09 -19.98
C LEU A 70 -26.40 32.40 -18.62
N ILE A 71 -27.43 31.57 -18.43
CA ILE A 71 -27.61 30.77 -17.20
C ILE A 71 -26.43 29.81 -17.02
N LEU A 72 -26.00 29.10 -18.07
CA LEU A 72 -24.84 28.21 -18.00
C LEU A 72 -23.55 28.96 -17.68
N ARG A 73 -23.36 30.16 -18.25
CA ARG A 73 -22.23 31.04 -17.89
C ARG A 73 -22.28 31.49 -16.44
N GLU A 74 -23.45 31.84 -15.93
CA GLU A 74 -23.65 32.25 -14.54
C GLU A 74 -23.40 31.09 -13.57
N ILE A 75 -23.82 29.87 -13.95
CA ILE A 75 -23.55 28.64 -13.20
C ILE A 75 -22.04 28.35 -13.18
N ASP A 76 -21.36 28.40 -14.33
CA ASP A 76 -19.91 28.19 -14.42
C ASP A 76 -19.14 29.25 -13.62
N SER A 77 -19.57 30.51 -13.69
CA SER A 77 -19.03 31.62 -12.90
C SER A 77 -19.22 31.40 -11.39
N SER A 78 -20.42 30.96 -10.99
CA SER A 78 -20.76 30.68 -9.59
C SER A 78 -19.99 29.47 -9.06
N GLN A 79 -19.83 28.42 -9.87
CA GLN A 79 -19.01 27.24 -9.54
C GLN A 79 -17.54 27.63 -9.39
N LYS A 80 -17.00 28.47 -10.28
CA LYS A 80 -15.63 28.99 -10.15
C LYS A 80 -15.44 29.84 -8.90
N ARG A 81 -16.40 30.70 -8.55
CA ARG A 81 -16.38 31.46 -7.29
C ARG A 81 -16.45 30.55 -6.08
N LEU A 82 -17.31 29.51 -6.09
CA LEU A 82 -17.39 28.52 -5.04
C LEU A 82 -16.07 27.76 -4.87
N ALA A 83 -15.46 27.29 -5.96
CA ALA A 83 -14.17 26.61 -5.92
C ALA A 83 -13.04 27.53 -5.42
N GLN A 84 -13.06 28.82 -5.79
CA GLN A 84 -12.11 29.81 -5.30
C GLN A 84 -12.31 30.08 -3.80
N MET A 85 -13.55 30.24 -3.34
CA MET A 85 -13.86 30.39 -1.92
C MET A 85 -13.49 29.14 -1.13
N GLU A 86 -13.77 27.94 -1.66
CA GLU A 86 -13.40 26.67 -1.05
C GLU A 86 -11.87 26.54 -0.94
N LYS A 87 -11.13 26.96 -1.96
CA LYS A 87 -9.66 27.03 -1.93
C LYS A 87 -9.13 28.03 -0.90
N ASP A 88 -9.74 29.21 -0.82
CA ASP A 88 -9.34 30.27 0.12
C ASP A 88 -9.71 29.93 1.58
N ILE A 89 -10.81 29.19 1.79
CA ILE A 89 -11.28 28.73 3.11
C ILE A 89 -10.52 27.50 3.58
N LEU A 90 -10.25 26.53 2.70
CA LEU A 90 -9.61 25.28 3.07
C LEU A 90 -8.08 25.35 3.01
N GLY A 91 -7.50 26.32 2.28
CA GLY A 91 -6.06 26.53 2.20
C GLY A 91 -5.26 25.39 1.54
N PHE A 92 -5.93 24.46 0.84
CA PHE A 92 -5.25 23.34 0.17
C PHE A 92 -4.75 23.74 -1.22
N GLU A 93 -3.47 23.53 -1.47
CA GLU A 93 -2.90 23.54 -2.82
C GLU A 93 -3.40 22.30 -3.58
N SER A 94 -4.28 22.52 -4.57
CA SER A 94 -4.74 21.50 -5.51
C SER A 94 -3.90 21.54 -6.80
N ILE A 95 -3.67 20.38 -7.42
CA ILE A 95 -2.99 20.30 -8.72
C ILE A 95 -3.83 21.04 -9.77
N ASP A 96 -3.29 22.11 -10.32
CA ASP A 96 -3.93 22.88 -11.38
C ASP A 96 -3.85 22.12 -12.72
N LEU A 97 -4.94 21.46 -13.10
CA LEU A 97 -5.06 20.67 -14.34
C LEU A 97 -5.00 21.51 -15.63
N SER A 98 -5.12 22.84 -15.53
CA SER A 98 -5.04 23.75 -16.68
C SER A 98 -3.61 23.98 -17.16
N ARG A 99 -2.59 23.63 -16.36
CA ARG A 99 -1.18 23.76 -16.74
C ARG A 99 -0.90 23.00 -18.06
N PRO A 100 -0.15 23.61 -18.99
CA PRO A 100 0.06 23.04 -20.33
C PRO A 100 0.86 21.74 -20.31
N ASN A 101 1.79 21.58 -19.35
CA ASN A 101 2.71 20.45 -19.28
C ASN A 101 2.20 19.25 -18.47
N ILE A 102 0.88 19.15 -18.25
CA ILE A 102 0.27 18.01 -17.54
C ILE A 102 -0.10 16.91 -18.52
N ALA A 103 0.39 15.70 -18.26
CA ALA A 103 0.10 14.51 -19.02
C ALA A 103 -1.40 14.24 -19.07
N HIS A 104 -1.87 13.84 -20.26
CA HIS A 104 -3.28 13.58 -20.51
C HIS A 104 -3.88 12.53 -19.55
N GLU A 105 -3.14 11.46 -19.27
CA GLU A 105 -3.60 10.43 -18.32
C GLU A 105 -3.70 10.94 -16.89
N LEU A 106 -2.86 11.91 -16.48
CA LEU A 106 -2.97 12.53 -15.17
C LEU A 106 -4.25 13.38 -15.08
N LYS A 107 -4.61 14.10 -16.15
CA LYS A 107 -5.87 14.85 -16.22
C LYS A 107 -7.08 13.93 -16.08
N ILE A 108 -7.10 12.82 -16.84
CA ILE A 108 -8.20 11.84 -16.76
C ILE A 108 -8.29 11.22 -15.37
N PHE A 109 -7.15 10.90 -14.75
CA PHE A 109 -7.12 10.29 -13.42
C PHE A 109 -7.66 11.23 -12.35
N LEU A 110 -7.28 12.52 -12.39
CA LEU A 110 -7.69 13.53 -11.42
C LEU A 110 -9.05 14.15 -11.70
N GLN A 111 -9.62 13.94 -12.89
CA GLN A 111 -10.94 14.42 -13.23
C GLN A 111 -12.00 13.74 -12.36
N ASN A 112 -12.90 14.53 -11.78
CA ASN A 112 -14.06 14.01 -11.06
C ASN A 112 -14.99 13.30 -12.05
N HIS A 113 -15.38 12.07 -11.71
CA HIS A 113 -16.30 11.28 -12.54
C HIS A 113 -17.65 11.19 -11.85
N PRO A 114 -18.76 11.61 -12.48
CA PRO A 114 -20.08 11.49 -11.87
C PRO A 114 -20.39 10.03 -11.56
N LEU A 115 -21.09 9.79 -10.44
CA LEU A 115 -21.52 8.45 -10.09
C LEU A 115 -22.52 7.93 -11.14
N PRO A 116 -22.40 6.67 -11.61
CA PRO A 116 -23.26 6.14 -12.67
C PRO A 116 -24.76 6.19 -12.36
N LEU A 117 -25.14 6.17 -11.08
CA LEU A 117 -26.52 6.18 -10.61
C LEU A 117 -26.92 7.51 -9.94
N GLY A 118 -26.10 8.56 -10.09
CA GLY A 118 -26.31 9.83 -9.40
C GLY A 118 -25.92 9.78 -7.92
N LYS A 119 -26.53 10.66 -7.11
CA LYS A 119 -26.17 10.86 -5.71
C LYS A 119 -26.37 9.60 -4.87
N ASP A 120 -25.32 9.18 -4.17
CA ASP A 120 -25.42 8.07 -3.21
C ASP A 120 -26.27 8.50 -2.00
N SER A 121 -27.29 7.72 -1.66
CA SER A 121 -28.25 8.08 -0.61
C SER A 121 -27.67 8.01 0.80
N ARG A 122 -26.58 7.28 1.02
CA ARG A 122 -25.98 7.08 2.34
C ARG A 122 -24.89 8.10 2.65
N SER A 123 -24.01 8.35 1.69
CA SER A 123 -22.86 9.26 1.81
C SER A 123 -23.14 10.65 1.27
N GLY A 124 -24.16 10.79 0.40
CA GLY A 124 -24.46 12.04 -0.28
C GLY A 124 -23.48 12.41 -1.39
N ILE A 125 -22.50 11.55 -1.68
CA ILE A 125 -21.48 11.76 -2.72
C ILE A 125 -22.15 11.71 -4.10
N THR A 126 -21.74 12.58 -5.00
CA THR A 126 -22.23 12.66 -6.39
C THR A 126 -21.18 12.29 -7.42
N GLU A 127 -19.91 12.35 -7.06
CA GLU A 127 -18.77 12.15 -7.95
C GLU A 127 -17.72 11.25 -7.30
N MET A 128 -17.09 10.41 -8.12
CA MET A 128 -15.88 9.67 -7.77
C MET A 128 -14.68 10.60 -7.90
N VAL A 129 -13.97 10.80 -6.80
CA VAL A 129 -12.71 11.54 -6.74
C VAL A 129 -11.54 10.57 -6.64
N ALA A 130 -10.43 10.89 -7.32
CA ALA A 130 -9.22 10.11 -7.20
C ALA A 130 -8.35 10.61 -6.03
N SER A 131 -7.70 9.68 -5.33
CA SER A 131 -6.73 10.01 -4.29
C SER A 131 -5.34 10.21 -4.89
N VAL A 132 -4.76 11.38 -4.68
CA VAL A 132 -3.34 11.66 -4.92
C VAL A 132 -2.79 12.35 -3.68
N GLY A 133 -1.59 11.95 -3.24
CA GLY A 133 -0.97 12.53 -2.06
C GLY A 133 -0.81 14.05 -2.20
N HIS A 134 -1.13 14.81 -1.16
CA HIS A 134 -1.10 16.28 -1.22
C HIS A 134 0.29 16.83 -1.63
N SER A 135 1.37 16.19 -1.16
CA SER A 135 2.75 16.57 -1.53
C SER A 135 3.10 16.32 -3.00
N CYS A 136 2.27 15.61 -3.76
CA CYS A 136 2.43 15.46 -5.20
C CYS A 136 2.34 16.80 -5.95
N GLU A 137 1.61 17.79 -5.41
CA GLU A 137 1.52 19.13 -6.01
C GLU A 137 2.92 19.75 -6.22
N LYS A 138 3.81 19.56 -5.24
CA LYS A 138 5.20 20.04 -5.28
C LYS A 138 6.09 19.25 -6.24
N SER A 139 5.57 18.20 -6.87
CA SER A 139 6.28 17.33 -7.81
C SER A 139 5.43 17.05 -9.06
N VAL A 140 4.58 17.99 -9.46
CA VAL A 140 3.68 17.85 -10.62
C VAL A 140 4.42 17.50 -11.90
N ASP A 141 5.61 18.06 -12.15
CA ASP A 141 6.38 17.74 -13.36
C ASP A 141 6.81 16.27 -13.38
N LEU A 142 7.33 15.76 -12.26
CA LEU A 142 7.69 14.35 -12.10
C LEU A 142 6.46 13.44 -12.15
N LEU A 143 5.33 13.88 -11.59
CA LEU A 143 4.07 13.15 -11.63
C LEU A 143 3.50 13.10 -13.05
N SER A 144 3.65 14.19 -13.81
CA SER A 144 3.27 14.28 -15.23
C SER A 144 4.14 13.36 -16.08
N GLU A 145 5.45 13.36 -15.85
CA GLU A 145 6.38 12.39 -16.45
C GLU A 145 5.96 10.95 -16.11
N TYR A 146 5.66 10.66 -14.85
CA TYR A 146 5.16 9.35 -14.41
C TYR A 146 3.82 8.99 -15.09
N MET A 147 2.99 9.95 -15.45
CA MET A 147 1.72 9.68 -16.13
C MET A 147 1.82 9.77 -17.66
N SER A 148 3.02 9.91 -18.21
CA SER A 148 3.28 9.93 -19.64
C SER A 148 3.56 8.53 -20.17
N TYR A 149 2.52 7.79 -20.53
CA TYR A 149 2.61 6.44 -21.06
C TYR A 149 1.55 6.17 -22.14
N LYS A 150 1.75 5.09 -22.91
CA LYS A 150 0.76 4.63 -23.89
C LYS A 150 -0.28 3.74 -23.22
N VAL A 151 -1.55 4.12 -23.31
CA VAL A 151 -2.68 3.30 -22.84
C VAL A 151 -2.70 1.96 -23.57
N ASN A 152 -2.91 0.86 -22.84
CA ASN A 152 -2.85 -0.52 -23.33
C ASN A 152 -1.50 -0.88 -23.99
N GLY A 153 -0.44 -0.11 -23.74
CA GLY A 153 0.93 -0.41 -24.13
C GLY A 153 1.76 -0.92 -22.95
N PRO A 154 3.05 -1.24 -23.16
CA PRO A 154 3.98 -1.48 -22.07
C PRO A 154 4.16 -0.20 -21.24
N CYS A 155 4.20 -0.34 -19.91
CA CYS A 155 4.59 0.76 -19.05
C CYS A 155 6.07 1.12 -19.28
N PRO A 156 6.44 2.41 -19.17
CA PRO A 156 7.85 2.81 -19.14
C PRO A 156 8.59 2.09 -17.98
N ASP A 157 9.87 1.80 -18.19
CA ASP A 157 10.73 1.19 -17.16
C ASP A 157 11.32 2.29 -16.27
N ASP A 158 10.46 2.92 -15.48
CA ASP A 158 10.72 4.14 -14.71
C ASP A 158 10.42 3.98 -13.21
N TRP A 159 10.68 2.78 -12.68
CA TRP A 159 10.48 2.48 -11.25
C TRP A 159 11.24 3.46 -10.33
N SER A 160 12.38 3.99 -10.79
CA SER A 160 13.18 4.97 -10.03
C SER A 160 12.47 6.33 -9.93
N LEU A 161 11.74 6.73 -10.96
CA LEU A 161 10.86 7.91 -10.93
C LEU A 161 9.71 7.70 -9.94
N ALA A 162 9.08 6.52 -9.97
CA ALA A 162 8.04 6.15 -9.02
C ALA A 162 8.54 6.20 -7.56
N GLN A 163 9.71 5.61 -7.29
CA GLN A 163 10.34 5.66 -5.97
C GLN A 163 10.66 7.10 -5.56
N LYS A 164 11.15 7.93 -6.48
CA LYS A 164 11.46 9.34 -6.22
C LYS A 164 10.22 10.13 -5.81
N LEU A 165 9.07 9.87 -6.45
CA LEU A 165 7.79 10.45 -6.06
C LEU A 165 7.36 9.99 -4.66
N ILE A 166 7.42 8.69 -4.38
CA ILE A 166 7.12 8.11 -3.05
C ILE A 166 7.99 8.74 -1.95
N LEU A 167 9.30 8.85 -2.18
CA LEU A 167 10.25 9.48 -1.24
C LEU A 167 10.02 10.98 -1.06
N ARG A 168 9.28 11.64 -1.96
CA ARG A 168 8.82 13.04 -1.83
C ARG A 168 7.44 13.16 -1.18
N GLY A 169 6.88 12.06 -0.67
CA GLY A 169 5.56 12.02 -0.05
C GLY A 169 4.41 12.00 -1.05
N CYS A 170 4.69 11.75 -2.34
CA CYS A 170 3.67 11.58 -3.36
C CYS A 170 3.16 10.14 -3.37
N GLU A 171 2.39 9.78 -2.34
CA GLU A 171 1.81 8.44 -2.17
C GLU A 171 0.36 8.54 -1.64
N PRO A 172 -0.61 7.77 -2.16
CA PRO A 172 -0.48 6.78 -3.23
C PRO A 172 -0.22 7.41 -4.61
N LEU A 173 0.54 6.70 -5.45
CA LEU A 173 0.73 7.08 -6.84
C LEU A 173 -0.54 6.78 -7.67
N PRO A 174 -0.85 7.59 -8.70
CA PRO A 174 -1.93 7.30 -9.62
C PRO A 174 -1.79 5.93 -10.29
N ARG A 175 -2.92 5.24 -10.48
CA ARG A 175 -2.93 3.97 -11.22
C ARG A 175 -2.72 4.24 -12.71
N ARG A 176 -1.83 3.46 -13.34
CA ARG A 176 -1.57 3.53 -14.78
C ARG A 176 -2.43 2.54 -15.57
N ARG A 177 -2.83 2.91 -16.78
CA ARG A 177 -3.54 2.06 -17.76
C ARG A 177 -2.57 1.44 -18.79
N CYS A 178 -1.44 0.94 -18.32
CA CYS A 178 -0.42 0.25 -19.12
C CYS A 178 -0.09 -1.12 -18.51
N PHE A 179 0.56 -1.98 -19.28
CA PHE A 179 0.97 -3.31 -18.84
C PHE A 179 2.38 -3.26 -18.24
N ALA A 180 2.50 -3.70 -16.99
CA ALA A 180 3.78 -3.83 -16.32
C ALA A 180 4.72 -4.79 -17.08
N LYS A 181 6.02 -4.57 -16.97
CA LYS A 181 7.04 -5.42 -17.57
C LYS A 181 6.89 -6.86 -17.09
N ALA A 182 6.77 -7.80 -18.04
CA ALA A 182 6.71 -9.22 -17.72
C ALA A 182 8.10 -9.75 -17.35
N ILE A 183 8.23 -10.35 -16.16
CA ILE A 183 9.45 -11.04 -15.71
C ILE A 183 9.17 -12.55 -15.71
N PRO A 184 9.98 -13.38 -16.40
CA PRO A 184 9.77 -14.82 -16.44
C PRO A 184 9.88 -15.47 -15.05
N LYS A 185 9.03 -16.47 -14.78
CA LYS A 185 9.11 -17.31 -13.57
C LYS A 185 10.12 -18.47 -13.68
N VAL A 186 10.80 -18.60 -14.82
CA VAL A 186 11.69 -19.74 -15.10
C VAL A 186 12.89 -19.70 -14.17
N GLY A 187 13.13 -20.79 -13.43
CA GLY A 187 14.23 -20.91 -12.48
C GLY A 187 13.91 -20.47 -11.05
N LEU A 188 12.63 -20.18 -10.74
CA LEU A 188 12.17 -20.07 -9.36
C LEU A 188 12.02 -21.46 -8.71
N TYR A 189 12.28 -21.53 -7.42
CA TYR A 189 12.08 -22.75 -6.61
C TYR A 189 10.76 -22.68 -5.85
N SER A 190 10.21 -23.84 -5.49
CA SER A 190 9.04 -23.91 -4.61
C SER A 190 9.43 -23.60 -3.16
N PHE A 191 8.48 -23.10 -2.40
CA PHE A 191 8.61 -22.97 -0.95
C PHE A 191 8.68 -24.38 -0.30
N PRO A 192 9.51 -24.62 0.74
CA PRO A 192 10.44 -23.69 1.40
C PRO A 192 11.85 -23.64 0.79
N ILE A 193 12.13 -24.43 -0.26
CA ILE A 193 13.46 -24.48 -0.91
C ILE A 193 13.89 -23.09 -1.42
N SER A 194 12.94 -22.28 -1.86
CA SER A 194 13.15 -20.90 -2.31
C SER A 194 13.73 -19.96 -1.25
N LEU A 195 13.69 -20.29 0.03
CA LEU A 195 14.17 -19.42 1.10
C LEU A 195 15.68 -19.22 1.07
N TRP A 196 16.44 -20.27 0.70
CA TRP A 196 17.90 -20.31 0.84
C TRP A 196 18.64 -20.75 -0.43
N LYS A 197 17.92 -20.94 -1.53
CA LYS A 197 18.52 -21.31 -2.81
C LYS A 197 18.72 -20.09 -3.70
N ASN A 198 19.92 -19.93 -4.23
CA ASN A 198 20.23 -18.85 -5.17
C ASN A 198 19.33 -18.94 -6.42
N VAL A 199 18.76 -17.81 -6.82
CA VAL A 199 17.90 -17.68 -8.00
C VAL A 199 18.72 -17.17 -9.20
N SER A 200 18.20 -17.40 -10.41
CA SER A 200 18.82 -16.89 -11.64
C SER A 200 18.73 -15.36 -11.73
N ASP A 201 19.75 -14.69 -12.25
CA ASP A 201 19.69 -13.24 -12.49
C ASP A 201 18.54 -12.84 -13.43
N LYS A 202 18.05 -13.77 -14.27
CA LYS A 202 16.96 -13.51 -15.22
C LYS A 202 15.60 -13.29 -14.57
N VAL A 203 15.42 -13.66 -13.30
CA VAL A 203 14.14 -13.49 -12.58
C VAL A 203 14.04 -12.16 -11.83
N LEU A 204 15.02 -11.28 -11.98
CA LEU A 204 15.09 -9.96 -11.33
C LEU A 204 15.13 -8.84 -12.37
N SER A 205 14.58 -7.67 -12.03
CA SER A 205 14.75 -6.46 -12.85
C SER A 205 16.05 -5.74 -12.50
N TRP A 206 16.94 -5.59 -13.48
CA TRP A 206 18.22 -4.88 -13.35
C TRP A 206 18.19 -3.46 -13.92
N SER A 207 17.01 -2.99 -14.35
CA SER A 207 16.88 -1.67 -14.97
C SER A 207 17.17 -0.56 -13.96
N GLY A 208 17.87 0.50 -14.38
CA GLY A 208 18.23 1.62 -13.50
C GLY A 208 19.22 1.29 -12.36
N LEU A 209 19.62 0.02 -12.19
CA LEU A 209 20.56 -0.40 -11.15
C LEU A 209 22.01 -0.41 -11.65
N GLY A 210 22.95 -0.05 -10.78
CA GLY A 210 24.38 -0.09 -11.10
C GLY A 210 24.96 -1.51 -11.21
N CYS A 211 24.37 -2.49 -10.54
CA CYS A 211 24.71 -3.91 -10.71
C CYS A 211 23.74 -4.58 -11.70
N LYS A 212 24.23 -5.61 -12.42
CA LYS A 212 23.46 -6.37 -13.43
C LYS A 212 23.35 -7.86 -13.14
N ASN A 213 23.87 -8.31 -12.01
CA ASN A 213 23.80 -9.68 -11.52
C ASN A 213 23.96 -9.69 -9.98
N LEU A 214 23.58 -10.81 -9.36
CA LEU A 214 23.67 -11.00 -7.90
C LEU A 214 25.12 -11.01 -7.42
N GLU A 215 26.06 -11.50 -8.23
CA GLU A 215 27.49 -11.50 -7.90
C GLU A 215 28.03 -10.08 -7.65
N CYS A 216 27.69 -9.12 -8.51
CA CYS A 216 28.03 -7.70 -8.32
C CYS A 216 27.43 -7.14 -7.02
N LEU A 217 26.19 -7.52 -6.68
CA LEU A 217 25.54 -7.06 -5.45
C LEU A 217 26.22 -7.63 -4.19
N ASN A 218 26.68 -8.89 -4.25
CA ASN A 218 27.40 -9.52 -3.14
C ASN A 218 28.72 -8.80 -2.82
N GLY A 219 29.39 -8.25 -3.84
CA GLY A 219 30.60 -7.45 -3.68
C GLY A 219 30.37 -6.02 -3.20
N LYS A 220 29.12 -5.53 -3.16
CA LYS A 220 28.78 -4.15 -2.76
C LYS A 220 28.25 -4.05 -1.35
N LYS A 221 28.65 -2.98 -0.67
CA LYS A 221 28.04 -2.55 0.59
C LYS A 221 26.92 -1.57 0.30
N LEU A 222 25.69 -2.07 0.21
CA LEU A 222 24.51 -1.26 -0.14
C LEU A 222 24.05 -0.40 1.03
N ASN A 223 23.77 -1.01 2.18
CA ASN A 223 23.40 -0.31 3.41
C ASN A 223 23.93 -1.07 4.64
N LYS A 224 23.76 -0.51 5.85
CA LYS A 224 24.24 -1.14 7.09
C LYS A 224 23.60 -2.52 7.35
N ASP A 225 22.36 -2.71 6.90
CA ASP A 225 21.55 -3.90 7.17
C ASP A 225 21.68 -5.00 6.09
N CYS A 226 22.34 -4.73 4.96
CA CYS A 226 22.60 -5.67 3.87
C CYS A 226 24.08 -5.63 3.44
N VAL A 227 24.91 -6.45 4.10
CA VAL A 227 26.29 -6.72 3.69
C VAL A 227 26.35 -8.17 3.20
N GLY A 228 26.44 -8.36 1.88
CA GLY A 228 26.39 -9.70 1.28
C GLY A 228 25.03 -10.40 1.41
N CYS A 229 23.94 -9.64 1.58
CA CYS A 229 22.63 -10.21 1.93
C CYS A 229 21.91 -10.95 0.78
N PHE A 230 22.51 -10.97 -0.42
CA PHE A 230 22.01 -11.68 -1.60
C PHE A 230 22.66 -13.06 -1.79
N ASP A 231 23.74 -13.38 -1.05
CA ASP A 231 24.35 -14.70 -1.04
C ASP A 231 23.62 -15.60 -0.04
N LEU A 232 22.61 -16.33 -0.53
CA LEU A 232 21.79 -17.21 0.31
C LEU A 232 22.50 -18.53 0.63
N ALA A 233 23.39 -18.99 -0.25
CA ALA A 233 24.00 -20.32 -0.17
C ALA A 233 25.28 -20.32 0.67
N ASN A 234 26.19 -19.37 0.42
CA ASN A 234 27.50 -19.32 1.09
C ASN A 234 27.60 -18.16 2.10
N GLY A 235 26.60 -17.28 2.12
CA GLY A 235 26.54 -16.14 3.02
C GLY A 235 26.12 -16.50 4.45
N TYR A 236 26.01 -15.47 5.28
CA TYR A 236 25.63 -15.60 6.70
C TYR A 236 24.12 -15.42 6.95
N GLU A 237 23.33 -15.15 5.91
CA GLU A 237 21.93 -14.77 6.10
C GLU A 237 21.10 -15.87 6.77
N ASN A 238 21.37 -17.16 6.51
CA ASN A 238 20.68 -18.28 7.17
C ASN A 238 21.03 -18.47 8.66
N GLN A 239 22.15 -17.88 9.11
CA GLN A 239 22.57 -17.90 10.51
C GLN A 239 22.23 -16.59 11.22
N ARG A 240 21.88 -15.54 10.47
CA ARG A 240 21.36 -14.29 11.02
C ARG A 240 20.08 -14.60 11.79
N TYR A 241 19.99 -14.11 13.03
CA TYR A 241 18.90 -14.40 13.99
C TYR A 241 18.85 -15.82 14.56
N VAL A 242 19.73 -16.73 14.13
CA VAL A 242 19.84 -18.09 14.67
C VAL A 242 21.08 -18.23 15.55
N LYS A 243 22.17 -17.56 15.18
CA LYS A 243 23.42 -17.51 15.96
C LYS A 243 23.75 -16.08 16.35
N ALA A 244 23.94 -15.86 17.64
CA ALA A 244 24.34 -14.56 18.16
C ALA A 244 25.84 -14.34 17.95
N ARG A 245 26.23 -13.20 17.40
CA ARG A 245 27.65 -12.79 17.27
C ARG A 245 28.01 -11.69 18.27
N ARG A 246 27.02 -10.88 18.64
CA ARG A 246 27.14 -9.80 19.62
C ARG A 246 26.15 -10.02 20.74
N LYS A 247 26.45 -9.39 21.89
CA LYS A 247 25.58 -9.42 23.07
C LYS A 247 24.17 -8.87 22.79
N ASN A 248 24.04 -7.97 21.82
CA ASN A 248 22.79 -7.32 21.46
C ASN A 248 22.10 -7.96 20.23
N ASP A 249 22.57 -9.12 19.75
CA ASP A 249 21.86 -9.90 18.73
C ASP A 249 20.82 -10.79 19.41
N PHE A 250 19.54 -10.51 19.16
CA PHE A 250 18.46 -11.35 19.68
C PHE A 250 18.11 -12.44 18.67
N LEU A 251 17.95 -13.67 19.17
CA LEU A 251 17.58 -14.82 18.35
C LEU A 251 16.07 -14.85 18.16
N ILE A 252 15.62 -15.28 16.98
CA ILE A 252 14.17 -15.38 16.70
C ILE A 252 13.48 -16.28 17.71
N ASP A 253 14.06 -17.44 18.03
CA ASP A 253 13.44 -18.41 18.95
C ASP A 253 13.30 -17.83 20.37
N ASP A 254 14.28 -17.04 20.84
CA ASP A 254 14.19 -16.32 22.11
C ASP A 254 13.04 -15.29 22.10
N VAL A 255 12.90 -14.53 21.00
CA VAL A 255 11.86 -13.50 20.90
C VAL A 255 10.48 -14.13 20.80
N LEU A 256 10.33 -15.22 20.03
CA LEU A 256 9.07 -15.96 19.93
C LEU A 256 8.64 -16.56 21.27
N ALA A 257 9.59 -17.05 22.09
CA ALA A 257 9.32 -17.55 23.43
C ALA A 257 8.74 -16.47 24.36
N LEU A 258 9.17 -15.21 24.22
CA LEU A 258 8.58 -14.08 24.96
C LEU A 258 7.12 -13.79 24.58
N GLY A 259 6.72 -14.19 23.37
CA GLY A 259 5.35 -14.02 22.85
C GLY A 259 4.36 -15.07 23.34
N SER A 260 4.75 -15.95 24.27
CA SER A 260 3.90 -17.00 24.85
C SER A 260 3.19 -17.88 23.80
N GLY A 261 3.84 -18.13 22.66
CA GLY A 261 3.31 -18.96 21.57
C GLY A 261 2.25 -18.30 20.67
N GLY A 262 1.97 -17.00 20.85
CA GLY A 262 0.91 -16.28 20.12
C GLY A 262 1.31 -15.61 18.81
N ILE A 263 2.59 -15.67 18.40
CA ILE A 263 3.10 -14.93 17.24
C ILE A 263 2.87 -15.72 15.95
N ARG A 264 2.01 -15.22 15.06
CA ARG A 264 1.66 -15.90 13.80
C ARG A 264 1.88 -15.01 12.57
N ILE A 265 1.70 -13.69 12.75
CA ILE A 265 1.90 -12.71 11.69
C ILE A 265 2.76 -11.53 12.19
N GLY A 266 3.78 -11.21 11.40
CA GLY A 266 4.76 -10.17 11.69
C GLY A 266 4.78 -9.07 10.62
N PHE A 267 5.26 -7.89 11.02
CA PHE A 267 5.55 -6.78 10.13
C PHE A 267 7.00 -6.34 10.34
N ASP A 268 7.77 -6.25 9.26
CA ASP A 268 9.19 -5.96 9.31
C ASP A 268 9.51 -4.63 8.63
N LEU A 269 9.93 -3.65 9.43
CA LEU A 269 10.39 -2.33 9.01
C LEU A 269 11.91 -2.29 8.76
N GLY A 270 12.60 -3.43 8.88
CA GLY A 270 14.06 -3.46 8.82
C GLY A 270 14.68 -3.54 7.43
N GLY A 271 13.86 -3.69 6.38
CA GLY A 271 14.32 -3.78 4.99
C GLY A 271 15.33 -4.90 4.73
N GLY A 272 16.01 -4.81 3.57
CA GLY A 272 17.02 -5.78 3.13
C GLY A 272 16.45 -6.86 2.21
N SER A 273 17.08 -8.04 2.21
CA SER A 273 16.75 -9.15 1.30
C SER A 273 15.62 -10.07 1.79
N GLY A 274 14.96 -9.74 2.91
CA GLY A 274 13.87 -10.53 3.50
C GLY A 274 14.33 -11.67 4.41
N THR A 275 15.57 -11.65 4.89
CA THR A 275 16.13 -12.72 5.72
C THR A 275 15.39 -12.93 7.04
N PHE A 276 14.95 -11.85 7.70
CA PHE A 276 14.12 -11.98 8.89
C PHE A 276 12.81 -12.72 8.59
N ALA A 277 12.12 -12.34 7.50
CA ALA A 277 10.92 -13.01 7.04
C ALA A 277 11.17 -14.49 6.66
N ALA A 278 12.32 -14.81 6.07
CA ALA A 278 12.70 -16.18 5.72
C ALA A 278 12.83 -17.08 6.95
N ILE A 279 13.59 -16.64 7.97
CA ILE A 279 13.76 -17.42 9.20
C ILE A 279 12.43 -17.53 9.96
N MET A 280 11.63 -16.47 10.00
CA MET A 280 10.29 -16.48 10.59
C MET A 280 9.37 -17.48 9.87
N ALA A 281 9.45 -17.57 8.54
CA ALA A 281 8.67 -18.53 7.76
C ALA A 281 9.02 -19.99 8.08
N GLU A 282 10.28 -20.31 8.41
CA GLU A 282 10.66 -21.64 8.91
C GLU A 282 10.02 -21.98 10.27
N ARG A 283 9.62 -20.96 11.05
CA ARG A 283 8.83 -21.10 12.29
C ARG A 283 7.33 -20.96 12.04
N ASN A 284 6.87 -21.06 10.79
CA ASN A 284 5.47 -20.87 10.40
C ASN A 284 4.90 -19.48 10.74
N VAL A 285 5.75 -18.45 10.81
CA VAL A 285 5.31 -17.06 11.00
C VAL A 285 5.35 -16.31 9.67
N THR A 286 4.22 -15.78 9.25
CA THR A 286 4.14 -14.97 8.01
C THR A 286 4.58 -13.55 8.31
N VAL A 287 5.51 -13.00 7.53
CA VAL A 287 6.00 -11.64 7.71
C VAL A 287 5.79 -10.83 6.44
N VAL A 288 5.22 -9.62 6.59
CA VAL A 288 5.22 -8.60 5.55
C VAL A 288 6.42 -7.69 5.75
N THR A 289 7.28 -7.57 4.75
CA THR A 289 8.54 -6.82 4.83
C THR A 289 8.45 -5.53 4.03
N VAL A 290 8.55 -4.39 4.71
CA VAL A 290 8.65 -3.08 4.06
C VAL A 290 9.99 -2.96 3.35
N THR A 291 9.99 -2.55 2.08
CA THR A 291 11.20 -2.40 1.29
C THR A 291 11.06 -1.36 0.18
N LEU A 292 12.19 -0.82 -0.27
CA LEU A 292 12.33 0.01 -1.46
C LEU A 292 13.57 -0.49 -2.23
N ASN A 293 13.63 -0.21 -3.53
CA ASN A 293 14.75 -0.61 -4.37
C ASN A 293 15.89 0.41 -4.26
N MET A 294 16.67 0.30 -3.18
CA MET A 294 17.84 1.15 -2.92
C MET A 294 19.11 0.49 -3.47
N ASP A 295 19.52 0.85 -4.69
CA ASP A 295 20.69 0.30 -5.41
C ASP A 295 20.69 -1.23 -5.63
N ALA A 296 19.58 -1.90 -5.30
CA ALA A 296 19.35 -3.32 -5.52
C ALA A 296 17.84 -3.62 -5.68
N PRO A 297 17.47 -4.74 -6.33
CA PRO A 297 16.08 -5.09 -6.59
C PRO A 297 15.48 -5.84 -5.37
N PHE A 298 15.46 -5.19 -4.20
CA PHE A 298 15.04 -5.84 -2.95
C PHE A 298 13.62 -6.40 -3.01
N SER A 299 12.67 -5.65 -3.56
CA SER A 299 11.28 -6.09 -3.67
C SER A 299 11.15 -7.36 -4.51
N ASP A 300 11.77 -7.39 -5.69
CA ASP A 300 11.78 -8.56 -6.57
C ASP A 300 12.46 -9.73 -5.88
N PHE A 301 13.63 -9.50 -5.27
CA PHE A 301 14.41 -10.54 -4.62
C PHE A 301 13.62 -11.22 -3.48
N ILE A 302 12.97 -10.43 -2.61
CA ILE A 302 12.10 -10.97 -1.55
C ILE A 302 10.97 -11.82 -2.16
N ALA A 303 10.32 -11.33 -3.22
CA ALA A 303 9.24 -12.06 -3.89
C ALA A 303 9.73 -13.39 -4.51
N THR A 304 10.93 -13.42 -5.10
CA THR A 304 11.49 -14.66 -5.69
C THR A 304 11.76 -15.75 -4.66
N ARG A 305 11.93 -15.40 -3.38
CA ARG A 305 12.04 -16.33 -2.25
C ARG A 305 10.69 -16.87 -1.78
N GLY A 306 9.57 -16.38 -2.32
CA GLY A 306 8.22 -16.70 -1.89
C GLY A 306 7.79 -15.93 -0.62
N LEU A 307 8.43 -14.80 -0.33
CA LEU A 307 8.15 -13.92 0.81
C LEU A 307 7.35 -12.69 0.38
N PHE A 308 6.85 -11.90 1.33
CA PHE A 308 5.89 -10.83 1.09
C PHE A 308 6.53 -9.43 1.19
N PRO A 309 7.00 -8.83 0.07
CA PRO A 309 7.47 -7.45 0.09
C PRO A 309 6.29 -6.47 0.06
N LEU A 310 6.42 -5.37 0.80
CA LEU A 310 5.56 -4.20 0.72
C LEU A 310 6.39 -3.00 0.28
N TYR A 311 6.13 -2.53 -0.93
CA TYR A 311 6.83 -1.38 -1.50
C TYR A 311 6.24 -0.08 -0.96
N LEU A 312 6.86 0.49 0.09
CA LEU A 312 6.26 1.56 0.90
C LEU A 312 7.34 2.41 1.57
N SER A 313 7.13 3.73 1.66
CA SER A 313 7.93 4.63 2.51
C SER A 313 7.39 4.67 3.94
N LEU A 314 8.27 4.84 4.93
CA LEU A 314 7.89 5.02 6.35
C LEU A 314 7.21 6.37 6.64
N ASP A 315 7.19 7.29 5.68
CA ASP A 315 6.43 8.55 5.78
C ASP A 315 4.92 8.36 5.50
N HIS A 316 4.50 7.22 4.93
CA HIS A 316 3.11 6.90 4.68
C HIS A 316 2.51 6.09 5.83
N ARG A 317 1.21 6.32 6.10
CA ARG A 317 0.47 5.51 7.06
C ARG A 317 0.41 4.06 6.57
N PHE A 318 0.72 3.10 7.42
CA PHE A 318 0.70 1.70 7.06
C PHE A 318 -0.69 1.26 6.55
N PRO A 319 -0.77 0.61 5.37
CA PRO A 319 -2.02 0.26 4.70
C PRO A 319 -2.70 -0.98 5.30
N PHE A 320 -2.65 -1.10 6.63
CA PHE A 320 -3.25 -2.18 7.40
C PHE A 320 -4.32 -1.63 8.32
N TYR A 321 -5.32 -2.45 8.62
CA TYR A 321 -6.30 -2.15 9.66
C TYR A 321 -5.64 -2.15 11.05
N ASP A 322 -6.38 -1.71 12.06
CA ASP A 322 -5.89 -1.66 13.42
C ASP A 322 -5.76 -3.09 14.00
N ASN A 323 -4.72 -3.33 14.82
CA ASN A 323 -4.48 -4.60 15.53
C ASN A 323 -4.38 -5.84 14.62
N VAL A 324 -3.61 -5.73 13.53
CA VAL A 324 -3.36 -6.82 12.57
C VAL A 324 -2.21 -7.73 13.01
N PHE A 325 -1.12 -7.16 13.52
CA PHE A 325 0.13 -7.90 13.71
C PHE A 325 0.35 -8.37 15.15
N ASP A 326 0.90 -9.57 15.31
CA ASP A 326 1.34 -10.09 16.62
C ASP A 326 2.75 -9.61 16.97
N LEU A 327 3.57 -9.31 15.95
CA LEU A 327 4.94 -8.80 16.10
C LEU A 327 5.24 -7.70 15.06
N VAL A 328 5.85 -6.61 15.50
CA VAL A 328 6.47 -5.61 14.62
C VAL A 328 7.96 -5.58 14.90
N ARG A 329 8.80 -5.86 13.91
CA ARG A 329 10.25 -5.68 13.99
C ARG A 329 10.63 -4.37 13.32
N ALA A 330 11.57 -3.65 13.91
CA ALA A 330 12.16 -2.49 13.31
C ALA A 330 13.67 -2.45 13.55
N SER A 331 14.44 -2.22 12.48
CA SER A 331 15.90 -2.11 12.56
C SER A 331 16.36 -0.64 12.56
N SER A 332 17.64 -0.42 12.23
CA SER A 332 18.24 0.90 12.05
C SER A 332 17.54 1.81 11.01
N GLY A 333 16.60 1.28 10.21
CA GLY A 333 15.79 2.03 9.24
C GLY A 333 14.70 2.95 9.82
N LEU A 334 14.47 2.96 11.14
CA LEU A 334 13.48 3.85 11.79
C LEU A 334 13.85 5.34 11.81
N ASP A 335 14.96 5.77 11.21
CA ASP A 335 15.35 7.18 11.16
C ASP A 335 14.53 7.95 10.11
N VAL A 336 13.33 8.39 10.50
CA VAL A 336 12.37 9.13 9.65
C VAL A 336 12.79 10.60 9.46
N GLY A 337 14.02 10.85 8.99
CA GLY A 337 14.51 12.19 8.66
C GLY A 337 14.77 13.10 9.87
N GLY A 338 15.13 12.51 11.02
CA GLY A 338 15.69 13.23 12.18
C GLY A 338 14.75 14.15 12.95
N ARG A 339 13.45 14.23 12.62
CA ARG A 339 12.46 15.02 13.37
C ARG A 339 11.76 14.16 14.42
N PRO A 340 11.70 14.58 15.70
CA PRO A 340 11.10 13.79 16.77
C PRO A 340 9.60 13.55 16.56
N GLU A 341 8.88 14.51 15.96
CA GLU A 341 7.44 14.40 15.69
C GLU A 341 7.15 13.29 14.66
N LYS A 342 8.01 13.14 13.65
CA LYS A 342 7.87 12.06 12.65
C LYS A 342 8.03 10.68 13.30
N LEU A 343 9.00 10.54 14.19
CA LEU A 343 9.17 9.30 14.96
C LEU A 343 7.95 9.03 15.86
N GLU A 344 7.39 10.06 16.48
CA GLU A 344 6.17 9.93 17.29
C GLU A 344 4.98 9.45 16.46
N PHE A 345 4.70 10.07 15.29
CA PHE A 345 3.65 9.61 14.38
C PHE A 345 3.86 8.16 13.93
N LEU A 346 5.10 7.79 13.58
CA LEU A 346 5.43 6.42 13.21
C LEU A 346 5.18 5.45 14.37
N MET A 347 5.54 5.82 15.60
CA MET A 347 5.27 4.99 16.79
C MET A 347 3.77 4.84 17.07
N PHE A 348 2.95 5.88 16.83
CA PHE A 348 1.50 5.75 16.87
C PHE A 348 0.97 4.76 15.82
N ASP A 349 1.54 4.76 14.62
CA ASP A 349 1.11 3.87 13.56
C ASP A 349 1.56 2.42 13.79
N ILE A 350 2.77 2.21 14.31
CA ILE A 350 3.25 0.91 14.80
C ILE A 350 2.32 0.40 15.91
N ASP A 351 2.03 1.23 16.91
CA ASP A 351 1.14 0.85 18.00
C ASP A 351 -0.26 0.50 17.49
N ARG A 352 -0.78 1.28 16.53
CA ARG A 352 -2.09 1.04 15.92
C ARG A 352 -2.20 -0.34 15.27
N ILE A 353 -1.20 -0.75 14.49
CA ILE A 353 -1.24 -2.04 13.77
C ILE A 353 -0.84 -3.23 14.65
N LEU A 354 -0.11 -3.01 15.74
CA LEU A 354 0.30 -4.05 16.68
C LEU A 354 -0.85 -4.42 17.63
N ARG A 355 -1.13 -5.70 17.78
CA ARG A 355 -2.15 -6.22 18.71
C ARG A 355 -1.74 -6.01 20.16
N ALA A 356 -2.73 -5.86 21.04
CA ALA A 356 -2.49 -5.88 22.49
C ALA A 356 -1.76 -7.17 22.88
N SER A 357 -0.81 -7.06 23.82
CA SER A 357 0.13 -8.13 24.20
C SER A 357 1.10 -8.59 23.09
N GLY A 358 1.03 -8.02 21.88
CA GLY A 358 1.97 -8.23 20.81
C GLY A 358 3.34 -7.62 21.09
N LEU A 359 4.34 -8.06 20.32
CA LEU A 359 5.74 -7.69 20.52
C LEU A 359 6.19 -6.60 19.56
N PHE A 360 6.78 -5.53 20.08
CA PHE A 360 7.57 -4.58 19.32
C PHE A 360 9.07 -4.88 19.53
N TRP A 361 9.74 -5.33 18.48
CA TRP A 361 11.15 -5.71 18.47
C TRP A 361 11.99 -4.63 17.79
N LEU A 362 12.75 -3.89 18.58
CA LEU A 362 13.82 -3.01 18.12
C LEU A 362 15.10 -3.85 17.96
N ASP A 363 15.53 -4.06 16.72
CA ASP A 363 16.69 -4.87 16.40
C ASP A 363 17.89 -3.99 16.02
N ASN A 364 18.91 -3.94 16.88
CA ASN A 364 20.14 -3.20 16.61
C ASN A 364 19.86 -1.75 16.15
N TYR A 365 18.92 -1.05 16.80
CA TYR A 365 18.56 0.31 16.45
C TYR A 365 19.74 1.26 16.73
N TYR A 366 20.19 1.98 15.71
CA TYR A 366 21.36 2.85 15.80
C TYR A 366 21.01 4.19 16.47
N CYS A 367 21.54 4.41 17.66
CA CYS A 367 21.37 5.65 18.41
C CYS A 367 22.49 6.63 18.04
N VAL A 368 22.24 7.46 17.01
CA VAL A 368 23.22 8.47 16.53
C VAL A 368 23.65 9.45 17.64
N SER A 369 22.72 9.82 18.53
CA SER A 369 22.95 10.74 19.63
C SER A 369 22.20 10.32 20.88
N ASP A 370 22.67 10.79 22.04
CA ASP A 370 21.96 10.63 23.32
C ASP A 370 20.58 11.30 23.31
N GLU A 371 20.38 12.31 22.47
CA GLU A 371 19.07 12.92 22.26
C GLU A 371 18.10 11.94 21.60
N LYS A 372 18.48 11.33 20.46
CA LYS A 372 17.62 10.32 19.79
C LYS A 372 17.29 9.15 20.71
N LYS A 373 18.27 8.68 21.50
CA LYS A 373 18.06 7.65 22.51
C LYS A 373 17.03 8.08 23.57
N ARG A 374 17.14 9.31 24.08
CA ARG A 374 16.20 9.87 25.07
C ARG A 374 14.79 10.02 24.50
N VAL A 375 14.66 10.53 23.27
CA VAL A 375 13.36 10.66 22.59
C VAL A 375 12.69 9.31 22.44
N LEU A 376 13.38 8.31 21.89
CA LEU A 376 12.83 6.96 21.72
C LEU A 376 12.42 6.35 23.07
N THR A 377 13.26 6.46 24.09
CA THR A 377 12.99 5.89 25.42
C THR A 377 11.75 6.54 26.06
N ARG A 378 11.63 7.87 25.95
CA ARG A 378 10.46 8.61 26.43
C ARG A 378 9.17 8.20 25.72
N LEU A 379 9.24 7.98 24.41
CA LEU A 379 8.09 7.50 23.64
C LEU A 379 7.69 6.09 24.07
N ILE A 380 8.64 5.16 24.21
CA ILE A 380 8.38 3.79 24.71
C ILE A 380 7.64 3.83 26.06
N GLU A 381 8.10 4.69 26.97
CA GLU A 381 7.51 4.86 28.30
C GLU A 381 6.12 5.51 28.25
N ARG A 382 5.95 6.56 27.43
CA ARG A 382 4.65 7.23 27.24
C ARG A 382 3.57 6.28 26.70
N PHE A 383 3.93 5.37 25.82
CA PHE A 383 3.01 4.37 25.28
C PHE A 383 2.74 3.22 26.26
N GLY A 384 3.47 3.13 27.38
CA GLY A 384 3.29 2.10 28.41
C GLY A 384 3.81 0.72 27.99
N TYR A 385 4.75 0.64 27.04
CA TYR A 385 5.32 -0.63 26.62
C TYR A 385 6.10 -1.29 27.77
N LYS A 386 5.79 -2.56 28.02
CA LYS A 386 6.53 -3.36 29.01
C LYS A 386 7.84 -3.84 28.40
N LYS A 387 8.97 -3.53 29.05
CA LYS A 387 10.31 -3.96 28.62
C LYS A 387 10.50 -5.45 28.97
N LEU A 388 10.53 -6.35 27.99
CA LEU A 388 10.76 -7.79 28.20
C LEU A 388 12.25 -8.14 28.09
N LYS A 389 12.94 -7.54 27.13
CA LYS A 389 14.39 -7.69 26.94
C LYS A 389 14.97 -6.35 26.50
N TRP A 390 16.11 -5.93 27.05
CA TRP A 390 16.72 -4.64 26.76
C TRP A 390 18.23 -4.73 26.88
N VAL A 391 18.95 -4.47 25.79
CA VAL A 391 20.41 -4.48 25.74
C VAL A 391 20.90 -3.27 24.95
N VAL A 392 21.82 -2.52 25.55
CA VAL A 392 22.60 -1.49 24.86
C VAL A 392 23.95 -2.09 24.49
N GLY A 393 24.24 -2.12 23.19
CA GLY A 393 25.52 -2.57 22.65
C GLY A 393 26.34 -1.39 22.15
N GLU A 394 27.66 -1.54 22.16
CA GLU A 394 28.59 -0.57 21.59
C GLU A 394 29.42 -1.25 20.51
N LYS A 395 29.69 -0.52 19.42
CA LYS A 395 30.54 -0.97 18.33
C LYS A 395 31.56 0.11 18.03
N VAL A 396 32.82 -0.19 18.22
CA VAL A 396 33.91 0.70 17.80
C VAL A 396 34.10 0.55 16.29
N ASN A 397 33.92 1.64 15.55
CA ASN A 397 34.22 1.66 14.12
C ASN A 397 35.74 1.79 13.88
N GLY A 398 36.20 1.48 12.66
CA GLY A 398 37.62 1.58 12.29
C GLY A 398 38.25 2.97 12.44
N SER A 399 37.43 4.02 12.64
CA SER A 399 37.86 5.38 12.96
C SER A 399 37.97 5.69 14.46
N GLY A 400 37.79 4.68 15.34
CA GLY A 400 37.87 4.83 16.80
C GLY A 400 36.63 5.42 17.48
N LYS A 401 35.60 5.84 16.71
CA LYS A 401 34.33 6.32 17.27
C LYS A 401 33.43 5.15 17.70
N SER A 402 32.91 5.20 18.93
CA SER A 402 31.93 4.22 19.43
C SER A 402 30.53 4.55 18.88
N GLU A 403 29.92 3.58 18.20
CA GLU A 403 28.51 3.61 17.80
C GLU A 403 27.67 2.84 18.82
N VAL A 404 26.63 3.49 19.34
CA VAL A 404 25.72 2.89 20.33
C VAL A 404 24.49 2.32 19.64
N TYR A 405 24.11 1.10 20.01
CA TYR A 405 22.97 0.37 19.47
C TYR A 405 22.03 -0.07 20.58
N LEU A 406 20.72 0.04 20.35
CA LEU A 406 19.69 -0.47 21.24
C LEU A 406 19.01 -1.69 20.61
N SER A 407 19.04 -2.81 21.32
CA SER A 407 18.19 -3.97 21.01
C SER A 407 17.19 -4.17 22.14
N ALA A 408 15.91 -4.19 21.82
CA ALA A 408 14.84 -4.33 22.80
C ALA A 408 13.66 -5.15 22.27
N VAL A 409 13.05 -5.94 23.16
CA VAL A 409 11.74 -6.57 22.94
C VAL A 409 10.79 -5.96 23.94
N LEU A 410 9.75 -5.34 23.41
CA LEU A 410 8.75 -4.60 24.15
C LEU A 410 7.39 -5.26 23.94
N GLN A 411 6.56 -5.31 24.98
CA GLN A 411 5.19 -5.82 24.87
C GLN A 411 4.19 -4.68 24.94
N LYS A 412 3.27 -4.62 23.97
CA LYS A 412 2.19 -3.63 23.96
C LYS A 412 1.25 -3.87 25.14
N PRO A 413 0.95 -2.86 25.97
CA PRO A 413 0.03 -3.02 27.10
C PRO A 413 -1.41 -3.23 26.63
N VAL A 414 -2.22 -3.86 27.47
CA VAL A 414 -3.68 -3.84 27.33
C VAL A 414 -4.18 -2.52 27.89
N ARG A 415 -4.64 -1.61 27.02
CA ARG A 415 -5.24 -0.35 27.44
C ARG A 415 -6.75 -0.56 27.57
N VAL A 416 -7.23 -0.67 28.79
CA VAL A 416 -8.67 -0.69 29.08
C VAL A 416 -9.20 0.74 28.95
N ARG A 417 -10.30 0.91 28.22
CA ARG A 417 -10.96 2.21 28.08
C ARG A 417 -11.75 2.57 29.33
#